data_AF-G8UNZ2-F1
#
_entry.id   AF-G8UNZ2-F1
#
_cell.length_a   1.000
_cell.length_b   1.000
_cell.length_c   1.000
_cell.angle_alpha   90.00
_cell.angle_beta   90.00
_cell.angle_gamma   90.00
#
_symmetry.space_group_name_H-M   'P 1'
#
loop_
_entity.id
_entity.type
_entity.pdbx_description
1 polymer ?
#
loop_
_entity_poly.entity_id
_entity_poly.type
_entity_poly.pdbx_seq_one_letter_code
_entity_poly.pdbx_strand_id
1 'polypeptide(L)' 'MATYTIHINEQTQEGRSLVNYLRELGLIAPDSVDDGIEATRRAMRELRQGKVTHCKDFNEYLDSVK' A
#
# COMPACT_ATOMS: atom_id res chain seq x y z
N MET A 1 -10.33 31.74 -15.88
CA MET A 1 -10.19 30.29 -15.64
C MET A 1 -10.84 30.02 -14.29
N ALA A 2 -11.93 29.26 -14.24
CA ALA A 2 -12.62 28.96 -12.99
C ALA A 2 -12.08 27.65 -12.42
N THR A 3 -11.75 27.64 -11.13
CA THR A 3 -11.30 26.42 -10.42
C THR A 3 -12.50 25.79 -9.75
N TYR A 4 -12.74 24.50 -10.04
CA TYR A 4 -13.79 23.72 -9.42
C TYR A 4 -13.14 22.70 -8.48
N THR A 5 -13.66 22.61 -7.25
CA THR A 5 -13.22 21.62 -6.26
C THR A 5 -14.29 20.55 -6.15
N ILE A 6 -13.89 19.28 -6.26
CA ILE A 6 -14.79 18.14 -6.13
C ILE A 6 -14.31 17.32 -4.94
N HIS A 7 -15.22 16.99 -4.02
CA HIS A 7 -14.94 16.10 -2.89
C HIS A 7 -15.34 14.67 -3.28
N ILE A 8 -14.37 13.74 -3.22
CA ILE A 8 -14.59 12.33 -3.54
C ILE A 8 -14.42 11.51 -2.26
N ASN A 9 -15.38 10.62 -1.98
CA ASN A 9 -15.27 9.68 -0.88
C ASN A 9 -14.62 8.38 -1.35
N GLU A 10 -13.34 8.17 -1.06
CA GLU A 10 -12.59 6.99 -1.50
C GLU A 10 -13.01 5.68 -0.80
N GLN A 11 -13.83 5.75 0.26
CA GLN A 11 -14.29 4.56 0.97
C GLN A 11 -15.41 3.81 0.23
N THR A 12 -16.09 4.46 -0.72
CA THR A 12 -17.12 3.79 -1.54
C THR A 12 -16.50 3.18 -2.79
N GLN A 13 -17.16 2.15 -3.34
CA GLN A 13 -16.67 1.47 -4.55
C GLN A 13 -16.59 2.43 -5.74
N GLU A 14 -17.57 3.32 -5.87
CA GLU A 14 -17.63 4.33 -6.93
C GLU A 14 -16.53 5.37 -6.77
N GLY A 15 -16.30 5.86 -5.55
CA GLY A 15 -15.25 6.83 -5.27
C GLY A 15 -13.86 6.25 -5.54
N ARG A 16 -13.61 5.01 -5.10
CA ARG A 16 -12.35 4.31 -5.37
C ARG A 16 -12.12 4.09 -6.87
N SER A 17 -13.16 3.71 -7.61
CA SER A 17 -13.10 3.55 -9.06
C SER A 17 -12.77 4.87 -9.76
N LEU A 18 -13.40 5.97 -9.34
CA LEU A 18 -13.17 7.30 -9.89
C LEU A 18 -11.75 7.81 -9.63
N VAL A 19 -11.24 7.63 -8.40
CA VAL A 19 -9.86 8.00 -8.06
C VAL A 19 -8.85 7.17 -8.87
N ASN A 20 -9.10 5.87 -9.05
CA ASN A 20 -8.25 5.02 -9.90
C ASN A 20 -8.23 5.49 -11.35
N TYR A 21 -9.39 5.82 -11.92
CA TYR A 21 -9.49 6.36 -13.28
C TYR A 21 -8.73 7.68 -13.45
N LEU A 22 -8.84 8.59 -12.47
CA LEU A 22 -8.11 9.86 -12.49
C LEU A 22 -6.59 9.67 -12.33
N ARG A 23 -6.14 8.61 -11.65
CA ARG A 23 -4.72 8.20 -11.58
C ARG A 23 -4.22 7.63 -12.90
N GLU A 24 -5.00 6.79 -13.57
CA GLU A 24 -4.65 6.26 -14.91
C GLU A 24 -4.45 7.38 -15.94
N LEU A 25 -5.24 8.45 -15.82
CA LEU A 25 -5.10 9.67 -16.64
C LEU A 25 -3.89 10.54 -16.24
N GLY A 26 -3.20 10.25 -15.15
CA GLY A 26 -2.06 11.03 -14.65
C GLY A 26 -2.43 12.39 -14.06
N LEU A 27 -3.71 12.63 -13.75
CA LEU A 27 -4.22 13.89 -13.21
C LEU A 27 -4.07 14.00 -11.69
N ILE A 28 -3.95 12.86 -11.02
CA ILE A 28 -3.71 12.75 -9.58
C ILE A 28 -2.40 11.99 -9.40
N ALA A 29 -1.55 12.47 -8.50
CA ALA A 29 -0.34 11.74 -8.14
C ALA A 29 -0.72 10.31 -7.69
N PRO A 30 0.03 9.28 -8.11
CA PRO A 30 -0.15 7.96 -7.53
C PRO A 30 0.01 8.08 -6.02
N ASP A 31 -0.79 7.34 -5.26
CA ASP A 31 -0.58 7.22 -3.82
C ASP A 31 0.90 6.94 -3.60
N SER A 32 1.54 7.75 -2.77
CA SER A 32 2.89 7.48 -2.26
C SER A 32 2.79 6.30 -1.30
N VAL A 33 2.46 5.12 -1.81
CA VAL A 33 2.30 3.91 -1.02
C VAL A 33 2.74 2.74 -1.90
N ASP A 34 4.05 2.50 -1.95
CA ASP A 34 4.55 1.15 -2.29
C ASP A 34 5.26 0.49 -1.09
N ASP A 35 5.47 1.17 0.04
CA ASP A 35 6.16 0.56 1.19
C ASP A 35 5.41 -0.65 1.77
N GLY A 36 4.08 -0.58 1.87
CA GLY A 36 3.27 -1.70 2.40
C GLY A 36 3.17 -2.89 1.44
N ILE A 37 3.07 -2.63 0.14
CA ILE A 37 3.00 -3.66 -0.90
C ILE A 37 4.39 -4.28 -1.10
N GLU A 38 5.45 -3.47 -1.06
CA GLU A 38 6.84 -3.93 -1.17
C GLU A 38 7.27 -4.74 0.06
N ALA A 39 6.91 -4.31 1.28
CA ALA A 39 7.13 -5.11 2.49
C ALA A 39 6.41 -6.46 2.42
N THR A 40 5.16 -6.49 1.95
CA THR A 40 4.41 -7.74 1.75
C THR A 40 5.03 -8.62 0.65
N ARG A 41 5.45 -8.02 -0.47
CA ARG A 41 6.17 -8.73 -1.55
C ARG A 41 7.53 -9.26 -1.09
N ARG A 42 8.21 -8.56 -0.17
CA ARG A 42 9.48 -8.97 0.42
C ARG A 42 9.28 -10.15 1.36
N ALA A 43 8.31 -10.08 2.27
CA ALA A 43 7.94 -11.19 3.15
C ALA A 43 7.55 -12.45 2.35
N MET A 44 6.77 -12.29 1.28
CA MET A 44 6.42 -13.40 0.38
C MET A 44 7.63 -14.00 -0.36
N ARG A 45 8.63 -13.18 -0.70
CA ARG A 45 9.89 -13.66 -1.31
C ARG A 45 10.77 -14.40 -0.29
N GLU A 46 10.88 -13.88 0.92
CA GLU A 46 11.65 -14.47 2.02
C GLU A 46 11.06 -15.84 2.45
N LEU A 47 9.73 -15.95 2.52
CA LEU A 47 9.02 -17.22 2.70
C LEU A 47 9.35 -18.25 1.61
N ARG A 48 9.32 -17.85 0.33
CA ARG A 48 9.66 -18.74 -0.80
C ARG A 48 11.12 -19.20 -0.81
N GLN A 49 12.02 -18.39 -0.29
CA GLN A 49 13.45 -18.69 -0.21
C GLN A 49 13.83 -19.47 1.06
N GLY A 50 12.87 -19.73 1.96
CA GLY A 50 13.13 -20.37 3.25
C GLY A 50 13.92 -19.48 4.23
N LYS A 51 14.08 -18.18 3.92
CA LYS A 51 14.62 -17.19 4.84
C LYS A 51 13.48 -16.73 5.76
N VAL A 52 13.11 -17.59 6.70
CA VAL A 52 12.19 -17.22 7.77
C VAL A 52 12.98 -16.91 9.03
N THR A 53 12.69 -15.79 9.66
CA THR A 53 13.14 -15.51 11.02
C THR A 53 12.36 -16.44 11.95
N HIS A 54 13.03 -17.47 12.46
CA HIS A 54 12.45 -18.30 13.52
C HIS A 54 12.49 -17.51 14.83
N CYS A 55 11.34 -16.94 15.20
CA CYS A 55 11.14 -16.33 16.50
C CYS A 55 10.34 -17.31 17.36
N LYS A 56 10.73 -17.49 18.62
CA LYS A 56 9.96 -18.29 19.59
C LYS A 56 8.68 -17.58 19.99
N ASP A 57 8.74 -16.25 20.13
CA ASP A 57 7.65 -15.43 20.63
C ASP A 57 7.47 -14.15 19.82
N PHE A 58 6.28 -13.57 19.90
CA PHE A 58 5.92 -12.33 19.19
C PHE A 58 6.81 -11.13 19.56
N ASN A 59 7.30 -11.07 20.80
CA ASN A 59 8.22 -10.01 21.23
C ASN A 59 9.57 -10.08 20.50
N GLU A 60 10.08 -11.29 20.23
CA GLU A 60 11.33 -11.50 19.51
C GLU A 60 11.20 -11.12 18.03
N TYR A 61 10.00 -11.30 17.45
CA TYR A 61 9.69 -10.79 16.12
C TYR A 61 9.72 -9.25 16.09
N LEU A 62 9.12 -8.59 17.08
CA LEU A 62 9.11 -7.12 17.16
C LEU A 62 10.52 -6.53 17.27
N ASP A 63 11.43 -7.18 18.00
CA ASP A 63 12.83 -6.76 18.08
C ASP A 63 13.60 -7.02 16.78
N SER A 64 13.25 -8.05 16.01
CA SER A 64 13.89 -8.37 14.73
C SER A 64 13.46 -7.47 13.56
N VAL A 65 12.31 -6.82 13.68
CA VAL A 65 11.70 -5.97 12.63
C VAL A 65 11.96 -4.47 12.87
N LYS A 66 12.43 -4.09 14.07
CA LYS A 66 12.95 -2.75 14.36
C LYS A 66 14.28 -2.49 13.68
#